data_AF-A0A946USS6-F1
#
_entry.id   AF-A0A946USS6-F1
#
_cell.length_a   1.000
_cell.length_b   1.000
_cell.length_c   1.000
_cell.angle_alpha   90.00
_cell.angle_beta   90.00
_cell.angle_gamma   90.00
#
_symmetry.space_group_name_H-M   'P 1'
#
loop_
_entity.id
_entity.type
_entity.pdbx_description
1 polymer ?
#
loop_
_entity_poly.entity_id
_entity_poly.type
_entity_poly.pdbx_seq_one_letter_code
_entity_poly.pdbx_strand_id
1 'polypeptide(L)'
;IDEALPYTLENLQRVKAALPGRPLAVLEAGWASEAIEFGERASEANQQRYYRELYDWAKDANVTVFFFEAFDEPWKGDPNNPEGAEKHWGLFNVDRTPKAIFAGD
;
A
#
# COMPACT_ATOMS: atom_id res chain seq x y z
N ILE A 1 12.42 -1.04 2.14
CA ILE A 1 11.33 -0.08 2.41
C ILE A 1 11.74 1.34 2.01
N ASP A 2 13.00 1.74 2.18
CA ASP A 2 13.47 3.11 1.89
C ASP A 2 13.26 3.59 0.44
N GLU A 3 13.21 2.67 -0.51
CA GLU A 3 12.99 2.96 -1.94
C GLU A 3 11.50 2.98 -2.35
N ALA A 4 10.59 2.61 -1.45
CA ALA A 4 9.17 2.42 -1.77
C ALA A 4 8.48 3.69 -2.26
N LEU A 5 8.51 4.77 -1.45
CA LEU A 5 7.93 6.05 -1.86
C LEU A 5 8.65 6.62 -3.09
N PRO A 6 10.00 6.72 -3.16
CA PRO A 6 10.69 7.18 -4.36
C PRO A 6 10.25 6.49 -5.65
N TYR A 7 10.11 5.16 -5.62
CA TYR A 7 9.64 4.40 -6.77
C TYR A 7 8.20 4.74 -7.17
N THR A 8 7.31 4.89 -6.18
CA THR A 8 5.94 5.36 -6.43
C THR A 8 5.93 6.74 -7.08
N LEU A 9 6.72 7.69 -6.57
CA LEU A 9 6.79 9.05 -7.12
C LEU A 9 7.36 9.07 -8.54
N GLU A 10 8.37 8.25 -8.85
CA GLU A 10 8.89 8.11 -10.20
C GLU A 10 7.81 7.68 -11.19
N ASN A 11 6.99 6.68 -10.83
CA ASN A 11 5.88 6.23 -11.67
C ASN A 11 4.84 7.33 -11.91
N LEU A 12 4.50 8.09 -10.86
CA LEU A 12 3.56 9.22 -10.99
C LEU A 12 4.13 10.34 -11.85
N GLN A 13 5.43 10.62 -11.76
CA GLN A 13 6.10 11.58 -12.63
C GLN A 13 6.04 11.15 -14.10
N ARG A 14 6.24 9.87 -14.40
CA ARG A 14 6.12 9.33 -15.77
C ARG A 14 4.71 9.52 -16.33
N VAL A 15 3.67 9.25 -15.54
CA VAL A 15 2.27 9.48 -15.94
C VAL A 15 2.00 10.97 -16.18
N LYS A 16 2.46 11.84 -15.28
CA LYS A 16 2.30 13.30 -15.41
C LYS A 16 3.02 13.85 -16.65
N ALA A 17 4.19 13.31 -16.99
CA ALA A 17 4.95 13.68 -18.18
C ALA A 17 4.24 13.22 -19.47
N ALA A 18 3.60 12.04 -19.46
CA ALA A 18 2.83 11.54 -20.59
C ALA A 18 1.50 12.30 -20.80
N LEU A 19 0.91 12.85 -19.73
CA LEU A 19 -0.36 13.58 -19.76
C LEU A 19 -0.26 14.95 -19.07
N PRO A 20 0.49 15.92 -19.63
CA PRO A 20 0.69 17.23 -19.00
C PRO A 20 -0.64 17.98 -18.78
N GLY A 21 -0.79 18.57 -17.60
CA GLY A 21 -1.95 19.40 -17.25
C GLY A 21 -3.24 18.63 -16.95
N ARG A 22 -3.24 17.30 -17.02
CA ARG A 22 -4.38 16.48 -16.61
C ARG A 22 -4.38 16.25 -15.10
N PRO A 23 -5.55 16.23 -14.43
CA PRO A 23 -5.66 15.78 -13.04
C PRO A 23 -5.14 14.34 -12.89
N LEU A 24 -4.55 14.04 -11.73
CA LEU A 24 -3.99 12.74 -11.40
C LEU A 24 -4.66 12.21 -10.14
N ALA A 25 -5.02 10.92 -10.16
CA ALA A 25 -5.41 10.15 -8.99
C ALA A 25 -4.69 8.80 -9.04
N VAL A 26 -4.31 8.30 -7.87
CA VAL A 26 -3.74 6.95 -7.71
C VAL A 26 -4.89 6.04 -7.32
N LEU A 27 -5.26 5.11 -8.21
CA LEU A 27 -6.41 4.22 -7.99
C LEU A 27 -6.08 3.03 -7.10
N GLU A 28 -4.82 2.60 -7.09
CA GLU A 28 -4.33 1.54 -6.21
C GLU A 28 -2.87 1.83 -5.84
N ALA A 29 -2.58 1.81 -4.55
CA ALA A 29 -1.25 1.75 -3.99
C ALA A 29 -1.34 1.14 -2.59
N GLY A 30 -0.41 0.26 -2.23
CA GLY A 30 -0.46 -0.42 -0.95
C GLY A 30 0.86 -1.07 -0.60
N TRP A 31 0.87 -1.82 0.50
CA TRP A 31 1.97 -2.68 0.89
C TRP A 31 1.42 -3.87 1.66
N ALA A 32 1.75 -5.10 1.27
CA ALA A 32 1.33 -6.30 2.00
C ALA A 32 2.04 -6.38 3.37
N SER A 33 1.29 -6.72 4.42
CA SER A 33 1.84 -6.88 5.77
C SER A 33 2.53 -8.22 5.99
N GLU A 34 2.28 -9.19 5.12
CA GLU A 34 2.87 -10.53 5.13
C GLU A 34 2.94 -11.05 3.70
N ALA A 35 4.03 -11.72 3.34
CA ALA A 35 4.20 -12.37 2.05
C ALA A 35 5.41 -13.31 2.06
N ILE A 36 5.18 -14.61 1.88
CA ILE A 36 6.25 -15.60 1.70
C ILE A 36 7.14 -15.27 0.49
N GLU A 37 6.57 -14.64 -0.54
CA GLU A 37 7.26 -14.26 -1.77
C GLU A 37 8.28 -13.13 -1.56
N PHE A 38 8.09 -12.32 -0.50
CA PHE A 38 8.87 -11.10 -0.28
C PHE A 38 9.67 -11.08 1.01
N GLY A 39 9.50 -12.09 1.88
CA GLY A 39 10.21 -12.21 3.15
C GLY A 39 9.98 -10.98 4.03
N GLU A 40 11.01 -10.54 4.77
CA GLU A 40 10.91 -9.42 5.72
C GLU A 40 10.54 -8.07 5.10
N ARG A 41 10.54 -7.96 3.76
CA ARG A 41 10.05 -6.74 3.07
C ARG A 41 8.56 -6.55 3.32
N ALA A 42 7.77 -7.63 3.35
CA ALA A 42 6.38 -7.60 3.74
C ALA A 42 6.31 -7.73 5.26
N SER A 43 5.94 -6.64 5.93
CA SER A 43 5.77 -6.58 7.37
C SER A 43 4.81 -5.45 7.72
N GLU A 44 4.08 -5.60 8.82
CA GLU A 44 3.22 -4.53 9.33
C GLU A 44 3.98 -3.21 9.58
N ALA A 45 5.24 -3.30 10.04
CA ALA A 45 6.08 -2.12 10.23
C ALA A 45 6.37 -1.38 8.92
N ASN A 46 6.68 -2.13 7.84
CA ASN A 46 6.91 -1.54 6.52
C ASN A 46 5.61 -1.03 5.88
N GLN A 47 4.49 -1.73 6.09
CA GLN A 47 3.17 -1.28 5.64
C GLN A 47 2.78 0.04 6.31
N GLN A 48 2.92 0.14 7.62
CA GLN A 48 2.67 1.37 8.38
C GLN A 48 3.54 2.54 7.87
N ARG A 49 4.84 2.29 7.67
CA ARG A 49 5.76 3.32 7.17
C ARG A 49 5.33 3.80 5.78
N TYR A 50 5.10 2.88 4.84
CA TYR A 50 4.70 3.23 3.49
C TYR A 50 3.35 3.95 3.44
N TYR A 51 2.38 3.51 4.24
CA TYR A 51 1.08 4.18 4.38
C TYR A 51 1.23 5.63 4.81
N ARG A 52 2.00 5.89 5.88
CA ARG A 52 2.24 7.25 6.40
C ARG A 52 2.97 8.13 5.40
N GLU A 53 4.07 7.63 4.83
CA GLU A 53 4.86 8.35 3.84
C GLU A 53 4.03 8.71 2.59
N LEU A 54 3.22 7.78 2.09
CA LEU A 54 2.34 8.02 0.95
C LEU A 54 1.19 8.97 1.29
N TYR A 55 0.61 8.84 2.49
CA TYR A 55 -0.47 9.73 2.96
C TYR A 55 0.02 11.18 3.07
N ASP A 56 1.16 11.40 3.73
CA ASP A 56 1.73 12.73 3.91
C ASP A 56 2.07 13.36 2.56
N TRP A 57 2.72 12.60 1.67
CA TRP A 57 3.00 13.06 0.32
C TRP A 57 1.72 13.41 -0.45
N ALA A 58 0.70 12.55 -0.41
CA ALA A 58 -0.56 12.74 -1.14
C ALA A 58 -1.30 13.99 -0.67
N LYS A 59 -1.29 14.23 0.64
CA LYS A 59 -1.85 15.44 1.27
C LYS A 59 -1.11 16.70 0.80
N ASP A 60 0.21 16.70 0.83
CA ASP A 60 1.02 17.85 0.41
C ASP A 60 0.92 18.13 -1.10
N ALA A 61 0.86 17.06 -1.91
CA ALA A 61 0.73 17.15 -3.36
C ALA A 61 -0.71 17.44 -3.84
N ASN A 62 -1.70 17.38 -2.93
CA ASN A 62 -3.13 17.43 -3.23
C ASN A 62 -3.53 16.42 -4.32
N VAL A 63 -3.09 15.16 -4.14
CA VAL A 63 -3.37 14.03 -5.04
C VAL A 63 -4.25 13.03 -4.31
N THR A 64 -5.38 12.67 -4.92
CA THR A 64 -6.23 11.59 -4.38
C THR A 64 -5.53 10.25 -4.54
N VAL A 65 -5.41 9.52 -3.43
CA VAL A 65 -4.88 8.15 -3.39
C VAL A 65 -5.92 7.23 -2.77
N PHE A 66 -6.28 6.17 -3.50
CA PHE A 66 -7.05 5.04 -3.00
C PHE A 66 -6.06 3.99 -2.51
N PHE A 67 -5.87 3.91 -1.19
CA PHE A 67 -4.96 2.93 -0.60
C PHE A 67 -5.58 1.54 -0.66
N PHE A 68 -4.80 0.58 -1.16
CA PHE A 68 -5.20 -0.81 -1.31
C PHE A 68 -4.65 -1.63 -0.12
N GLU A 69 -5.46 -2.12 0.80
CA GLU A 69 -6.94 -2.05 0.84
C GLU A 69 -7.49 -2.02 2.27
N ALA A 70 -8.82 -2.00 2.42
CA ALA A 70 -9.45 -1.92 3.73
C ALA A 70 -9.19 -3.18 4.58
N PHE A 71 -9.52 -4.36 4.07
CA PHE A 71 -9.47 -5.61 4.84
C PHE A 71 -8.62 -6.65 4.13
N ASP A 72 -7.97 -7.51 4.89
CA ASP A 72 -7.39 -8.73 4.34
C ASP A 72 -8.45 -9.61 3.69
N GLU A 73 -8.10 -10.19 2.54
CA GLU A 73 -9.00 -10.96 1.69
C GLU A 73 -8.45 -12.37 1.45
N PRO A 74 -8.72 -13.36 2.34
CA PRO A 74 -8.12 -14.69 2.29
C PRO A 74 -8.40 -15.49 1.01
N TRP A 75 -9.41 -15.07 0.24
CA TRP A 75 -9.83 -15.71 -0.99
C TRP A 75 -8.96 -15.33 -2.20
N LYS A 76 -8.13 -14.27 -2.13
CA LYS A 76 -7.30 -13.81 -3.26
C LYS A 76 -6.02 -14.63 -3.43
N GLY A 77 -5.53 -14.76 -4.67
CA GLY A 77 -4.29 -15.49 -4.98
C GLY A 77 -4.45 -17.02 -4.92
N ASP A 78 -3.35 -17.74 -4.65
CA ASP A 78 -3.36 -19.20 -4.58
C ASP A 78 -4.11 -19.69 -3.32
N PRO A 79 -5.15 -20.53 -3.45
CA PRO A 79 -5.85 -21.12 -2.31
C PRO A 79 -4.98 -21.97 -1.39
N ASN A 80 -3.86 -22.51 -1.90
CA ASN A 80 -2.93 -23.35 -1.14
C ASN A 80 -1.79 -22.58 -0.49
N ASN A 81 -1.74 -21.25 -0.66
CA ASN A 81 -0.73 -20.39 -0.07
C ASN A 81 -1.36 -19.37 0.90
N PRO A 82 -1.62 -19.76 2.16
CA PRO A 82 -2.22 -18.84 3.15
C PRO A 82 -1.32 -17.64 3.48
N GLU A 83 -0.01 -17.74 3.25
CA GLU A 83 0.98 -16.69 3.54
C GLU A 83 1.33 -15.85 2.29
N GLY A 84 0.56 -16.00 1.20
CA GLY A 84 0.77 -15.26 -0.03
C GLY A 84 0.32 -13.81 0.06
N ALA A 85 1.10 -12.89 -0.51
CA ALA A 85 0.90 -11.44 -0.40
C ALA A 85 -0.55 -10.96 -0.64
N GLU A 86 -1.22 -11.52 -1.65
CA GLU A 86 -2.57 -11.15 -2.07
C GLU A 86 -3.62 -11.22 -0.96
N LYS A 87 -3.38 -11.99 0.10
CA LYS A 87 -4.31 -12.14 1.23
C LYS A 87 -4.10 -11.08 2.32
N HIS A 88 -3.03 -10.29 2.25
CA HIS A 88 -2.48 -9.54 3.39
C HIS A 88 -2.26 -8.03 3.11
N TRP A 89 -3.03 -7.43 2.19
CA TRP A 89 -2.94 -6.00 1.85
C TRP A 89 -3.77 -5.09 2.78
N GLY A 90 -4.64 -5.65 3.61
CA GLY A 90 -5.58 -4.90 4.43
C GLY A 90 -4.90 -4.00 5.45
N LEU A 91 -5.49 -2.82 5.68
CA LEU A 91 -5.21 -2.00 6.86
C LEU A 91 -5.83 -2.59 8.14
N PHE A 92 -6.84 -3.44 7.95
CA PHE A 92 -7.53 -4.21 8.97
C PHE A 92 -7.40 -5.70 8.68
N ASN A 93 -7.39 -6.51 9.73
CA ASN A 93 -7.51 -7.95 9.61
C ASN A 93 -8.93 -8.33 9.12
N VAL A 94 -9.11 -9.59 8.75
CA VAL A 94 -10.40 -10.15 8.28
C VAL A 94 -11.55 -9.90 9.27
N ASP A 95 -11.26 -9.94 10.57
CA ASP A 95 -12.22 -9.71 11.65
C ASP A 95 -12.49 -8.23 11.95
N ARG A 96 -11.92 -7.33 11.14
CA ARG A 96 -11.99 -5.86 11.25
C ARG A 96 -11.20 -5.28 12.42
N THR A 97 -10.36 -6.06 13.10
CA THR A 97 -9.39 -5.50 14.04
C THR A 97 -8.31 -4.71 13.28
N PRO A 98 -7.86 -3.56 13.81
CA PRO A 98 -6.84 -2.75 13.15
C PRO A 98 -5.47 -3.44 13.18
N LYS A 99 -4.69 -3.26 12.12
CA LYS A 99 -3.25 -3.58 12.11
C LYS A 99 -2.42 -2.44 12.69
N ALA A 100 -1.10 -2.61 12.74
CA ALA A 100 -0.15 -1.66 13.33
C ALA A 100 -0.22 -0.25 12.75
N ILE A 101 -0.81 -0.02 11.56
CA ILE A 101 -0.97 1.31 10.97
C ILE A 101 -1.56 2.32 11.96
N PHE A 102 -2.54 1.88 12.77
CA PHE A 102 -3.26 2.71 13.74
C PHE A 102 -2.65 2.68 15.16
N ALA A 103 -1.51 2.02 15.35
CA ALA A 103 -0.83 2.00 16.64
C ALA A 103 -0.05 3.31 16.85
N GLY A 104 -0.30 3.98 17.98
CA GLY A 104 0.45 5.15 18.42
C GLY A 104 -0.12 6.52 18.04
N ASP A 105 -1.39 6.58 17.60
CA ASP A 105 -2.15 7.84 17.47
C ASP A 105 -2.79 8.28 18.80
#